data_AF-A0A812AUD0-F1
#
_entry.id   AF-A0A812AUD0-F1
#
_cell.length_a   1.000
_cell.length_b   1.000
_cell.length_c   1.000
_cell.angle_alpha   90.00
_cell.angle_beta   90.00
_cell.angle_gamma   90.00
#
_symmetry.space_group_name_H-M   'P 1'
#
loop_
_entity.id
_entity.type
_entity.pdbx_description
1 polymer ?
#
loop_
_entity_poly.entity_id
_entity_poly.type
_entity_poly.pdbx_seq_one_letter_code
_entity_poly.pdbx_strand_id
1 'polypeptide(L)'
;MPPKSRKLLGRRTAARASETPEQTSLRLSRMASSSAARLSTEIGDARTERLTSAASTMSVCRARLSVEDRSLQNSQDAVRVARLRASQSPAQKTLRSRDLGSPEQTTSRCLRNTRATAATRASEQPQETAHRRFRNVLSTASARALESPAQTTVRRVKNARSTASARAAENSEVCRQRLENISQLLASLNGVTSPSASSWSNAAYNYDCTVNYSARRDVQIGAMDKVCTFCNAKKWAGEQPGLCCSGGKIKLPSLDEPPQPLRDLLPEFRSKNKIIF
;
A
#
# COMPACT_ATOMS: atom_id res chain seq x y z
N MET A 1 -13.34 38.20 81.76
CA MET A 1 -12.53 39.01 80.82
C MET A 1 -12.26 38.19 79.57
N PRO A 2 -12.78 38.55 78.37
CA PRO A 2 -12.48 37.79 77.16
C PRO A 2 -10.99 37.98 76.80
N PRO A 3 -10.30 36.93 76.30
CA PRO A 3 -8.87 37.02 76.01
C PRO A 3 -8.60 38.08 74.94
N LYS A 4 -7.55 38.90 75.15
CA LYS A 4 -7.14 40.04 74.30
C LYS A 4 -7.02 39.68 72.81
N SER A 5 -6.74 38.41 72.49
CA SER A 5 -6.67 37.87 71.13
C SER A 5 -8.00 37.94 70.35
N ARG A 6 -9.14 37.74 71.03
CA ARG A 6 -10.47 37.75 70.39
C ARG A 6 -10.88 39.15 69.93
N LYS A 7 -10.50 40.18 70.69
CA LYS A 7 -10.75 41.60 70.35
C LYS A 7 -9.91 42.07 69.15
N LEU A 8 -8.66 41.62 69.03
CA LEU A 8 -7.79 41.93 67.89
C LEU A 8 -8.23 41.24 66.60
N LEU A 9 -8.69 39.98 66.70
CA LEU A 9 -9.23 39.25 65.55
C LEU A 9 -10.51 39.93 65.02
N GLY A 10 -11.42 40.33 65.91
CA GLY A 10 -12.65 41.05 65.56
C GLY A 10 -12.42 42.42 64.90
N ARG A 11 -11.37 43.15 65.29
CA ARG A 11 -10.98 44.41 64.63
C ARG A 11 -10.41 44.20 63.24
N ARG A 12 -9.60 43.15 63.03
CA ARG A 12 -9.03 42.82 61.70
C ARG A 12 -10.09 42.33 60.73
N THR A 13 -11.10 41.59 61.19
CA THR A 13 -12.22 41.16 60.35
C THR A 13 -13.12 42.34 59.97
N ALA A 14 -13.38 43.26 60.90
CA ALA A 14 -14.14 44.47 60.61
C ALA A 14 -13.42 45.38 59.59
N ALA A 15 -12.11 45.58 59.76
CA ALA A 15 -11.30 46.36 58.81
C ALA A 15 -11.26 45.74 57.40
N ARG A 16 -11.22 44.40 57.30
CA ARG A 16 -11.29 43.68 56.01
C ARG A 16 -12.68 43.78 55.36
N ALA A 17 -13.74 43.80 56.16
CA ALA A 17 -15.11 43.93 55.66
C ALA A 17 -15.40 45.33 55.09
N SER A 18 -14.65 46.35 55.54
CA SER A 18 -14.73 47.71 55.02
C SER A 18 -13.72 48.03 53.90
N GLU A 19 -12.93 47.04 53.43
CA GLU A 19 -11.98 47.27 52.33
C GLU A 19 -12.74 47.52 51.01
N THR A 20 -12.32 48.55 50.28
CA THR A 20 -12.74 48.72 48.88
C THR A 20 -12.10 47.63 47.98
N PRO A 21 -12.63 47.40 46.77
CA PRO A 21 -12.03 46.45 45.82
C PRO A 21 -10.56 46.76 45.50
N GLU A 22 -10.19 48.04 45.40
CA GLU A 22 -8.81 48.48 45.14
C GLU A 22 -7.89 48.25 46.35
N GLN A 23 -8.37 48.55 47.56
CA GLN A 23 -7.61 48.25 48.78
C GLN A 23 -7.42 46.75 48.96
N THR A 24 -8.43 45.96 48.61
CA THR A 24 -8.37 44.50 48.61
C THR A 24 -7.33 44.00 47.59
N SER A 25 -7.35 44.52 46.37
CA SER A 25 -6.42 44.12 45.30
C SER A 25 -4.97 44.48 45.65
N LEU A 26 -4.73 45.67 46.21
CA LEU A 26 -3.42 46.09 46.70
C LEU A 26 -2.92 45.21 47.84
N ARG A 27 -3.79 44.85 48.79
CA ARG A 27 -3.43 43.93 49.87
C ARG A 27 -3.07 42.54 49.35
N LEU A 28 -3.88 41.99 48.44
CA LEU A 28 -3.62 40.69 47.82
C LEU A 28 -2.32 40.70 47.00
N SER A 29 -2.05 41.79 46.27
CA SER A 29 -0.80 41.98 45.53
C SER A 29 0.43 42.02 46.45
N ARG A 30 0.35 42.76 47.57
CA ARG A 30 1.42 42.78 48.59
C ARG A 30 1.63 41.43 49.25
N MET A 31 0.55 40.68 49.51
CA MET A 31 0.62 39.32 50.05
C MET A 31 1.29 38.36 49.04
N ALA A 32 0.88 38.41 47.77
CA ALA A 32 1.47 37.61 46.70
C ALA A 32 2.96 37.91 46.52
N SER A 33 3.35 39.19 46.53
CA SER A 33 4.74 39.64 46.41
C SER A 33 5.60 39.14 47.57
N SER A 34 5.09 39.26 48.80
CA SER A 34 5.77 38.74 50.00
C SER A 34 5.92 37.21 49.95
N SER A 35 4.89 36.50 49.50
CA SER A 35 4.94 35.05 49.32
C SER A 35 5.95 34.64 48.23
N ALA A 36 5.98 35.34 47.10
CA ALA A 36 6.94 35.09 46.02
C ALA A 36 8.39 35.29 46.49
N ALA A 37 8.66 36.38 47.23
CA ALA A 37 9.97 36.63 47.82
C ALA A 37 10.41 35.49 48.74
N ARG A 38 9.53 35.01 49.63
CA ARG A 38 9.81 33.86 50.51
C ARG A 38 10.10 32.58 49.75
N LEU A 39 9.34 32.29 48.70
CA LEU A 39 9.52 31.10 47.86
C LEU A 39 10.81 31.17 47.03
N SER A 40 11.25 32.37 46.65
CA SER A 40 12.49 32.56 45.87
C SER A 40 13.76 32.29 46.66
N THR A 41 13.71 32.46 47.99
CA THR A 41 14.85 32.22 48.90
C THR A 41 14.74 30.87 49.63
N GLU A 42 13.81 30.01 49.22
CA GLU A 42 13.52 28.75 49.91
C GLU A 42 14.58 27.68 49.59
N ILE A 43 15.18 27.11 50.65
CA ILE A 43 16.20 26.06 50.57
C ILE A 43 15.52 24.68 50.43
N GLY A 44 16.24 23.69 49.89
CA GLY A 44 15.75 22.35 49.56
C GLY A 44 14.87 21.69 50.64
N ASP A 45 15.32 21.63 51.90
CA ASP A 45 14.57 20.95 52.98
C ASP A 45 13.29 21.69 53.37
N ALA A 46 13.32 23.03 53.41
CA ALA A 46 12.12 23.83 53.65
C ALA A 46 11.11 23.71 52.49
N ARG A 47 11.61 23.62 51.25
CA ARG A 47 10.79 23.43 50.06
C ARG A 47 10.14 22.05 50.04
N THR A 48 10.86 21.00 50.39
CA THR A 48 10.29 19.63 50.44
C THR A 48 9.23 19.55 51.51
N GLU A 49 9.47 20.09 52.72
CA GLU A 49 8.50 20.13 53.81
C GLU A 49 7.21 20.90 53.44
N ARG A 50 7.35 22.06 52.79
CA ARG A 50 6.17 22.83 52.33
C ARG A 50 5.36 22.06 51.30
N LEU A 51 6.03 21.38 50.36
CA LEU A 51 5.35 20.60 49.31
C LEU A 51 4.69 19.34 49.88
N THR A 52 5.32 18.63 50.82
CA THR A 52 4.73 17.45 51.48
C THR A 52 3.54 17.85 52.36
N SER A 53 3.64 18.94 53.10
CA SER A 53 2.54 19.51 53.88
C SER A 53 1.37 19.95 53.00
N ALA A 54 1.65 20.62 51.87
CA ALA A 54 0.63 21.00 50.90
C ALA A 54 -0.06 19.77 50.27
N ALA A 55 0.72 18.75 49.88
CA ALA A 55 0.18 17.50 49.34
C ALA A 55 -0.72 16.77 50.35
N SER A 56 -0.31 16.74 51.61
CA SER A 56 -1.07 16.13 52.70
C SER A 56 -2.38 16.88 52.93
N THR A 57 -2.33 18.22 52.96
CA THR A 57 -3.52 19.08 53.07
C THR A 57 -4.48 18.85 51.90
N MET A 58 -3.97 18.82 50.66
CA MET A 58 -4.77 18.55 49.47
C MET A 58 -5.43 17.17 49.49
N SER A 59 -4.72 16.15 49.98
CA SER A 59 -5.26 14.80 50.16
C SER A 59 -6.43 14.78 51.14
N VAL A 60 -6.27 15.42 52.31
CA VAL A 60 -7.33 15.54 53.32
C VAL A 60 -8.52 16.34 52.80
N CYS A 61 -8.29 17.46 52.13
CA CYS A 61 -9.36 18.25 51.49
C CYS A 61 -10.12 17.41 50.46
N ARG A 62 -9.42 16.66 49.60
CA ARG A 62 -10.03 15.81 48.57
C ARG A 62 -10.84 14.66 49.17
N ALA A 63 -10.38 14.06 50.27
CA ALA A 63 -11.10 13.00 50.97
C ALA A 63 -12.44 13.48 51.55
N ARG A 64 -12.51 14.75 51.97
CA ARG A 64 -13.71 15.38 52.56
C ARG A 64 -14.69 15.94 51.53
N LEU A 65 -14.36 15.94 50.24
CA LEU A 65 -15.27 16.43 49.19
C LEU A 65 -16.49 15.52 49.06
N SER A 66 -17.66 16.15 48.86
CA SER A 66 -18.89 15.48 48.44
C SER A 66 -18.69 14.76 47.11
N VAL A 67 -19.61 13.85 46.77
CA VAL A 67 -19.56 13.12 45.50
C VAL A 67 -19.74 14.07 44.33
N GLU A 68 -20.63 15.05 44.46
CA GLU A 68 -20.93 16.09 43.48
C GLU A 68 -19.72 16.99 43.23
N ASP A 69 -19.08 17.51 44.29
CA ASP A 69 -17.89 18.36 44.16
C ASP A 69 -16.70 17.60 43.56
N ARG A 70 -16.57 16.31 43.90
CA ARG A 70 -15.54 15.44 43.33
C ARG A 70 -15.77 15.20 41.84
N SER A 71 -17.02 14.99 41.43
CA SER A 71 -17.41 14.86 40.03
C SER A 71 -17.12 16.14 39.25
N LEU A 72 -17.50 17.29 39.80
CA LEU A 72 -17.23 18.61 39.21
C LEU A 72 -15.72 18.83 39.03
N GLN A 73 -14.92 18.61 40.07
CA GLN A 73 -13.46 18.75 40.02
C GLN A 73 -12.83 17.83 38.95
N ASN A 74 -13.27 16.58 38.87
CA ASN A 74 -12.78 15.63 37.87
C ASN A 74 -13.14 16.08 36.44
N SER A 75 -14.35 16.62 36.23
CA SER A 75 -14.77 17.14 34.93
C SER A 75 -13.92 18.35 34.52
N GLN A 76 -13.63 19.26 35.45
CA GLN A 76 -12.80 20.43 35.21
C GLN A 76 -11.34 20.04 34.92
N ASP A 77 -10.79 19.07 35.65
CA ASP A 77 -9.47 18.52 35.41
C ASP A 77 -9.38 17.82 34.04
N ALA A 78 -10.42 17.07 33.65
CA ALA A 78 -10.50 16.45 32.33
C ALA A 78 -10.50 17.49 31.20
N VAL A 79 -11.29 18.57 31.34
CA VAL A 79 -11.31 19.68 30.37
C VAL A 79 -9.95 20.38 30.30
N ARG A 80 -9.31 20.63 31.45
CA ARG A 80 -7.98 21.23 31.52
C ARG A 80 -6.94 20.38 30.78
N VAL A 81 -6.94 19.07 31.04
CA VAL A 81 -6.04 18.11 30.38
C VAL A 81 -6.32 18.05 28.87
N ALA A 82 -7.59 18.07 28.45
CA ALA A 82 -7.96 18.08 27.04
C ALA A 82 -7.44 19.34 26.32
N ARG A 83 -7.59 20.53 26.92
CA ARG A 83 -7.04 21.78 26.37
C ARG A 83 -5.52 21.73 26.23
N LEU A 84 -4.82 21.24 27.26
CA LEU A 84 -3.37 21.05 27.21
C LEU A 84 -2.92 20.06 26.13
N ARG A 85 -3.72 19.02 25.84
CA ARG A 85 -3.45 18.07 24.74
C ARG A 85 -3.72 18.68 23.37
N ALA A 86 -4.75 19.53 23.28
CA ALA A 86 -5.09 20.22 22.03
C ALA A 86 -3.99 21.21 21.63
N SER A 87 -3.39 21.92 22.58
CA SER A 87 -2.31 22.88 22.33
C SER A 87 -0.94 22.25 22.05
N GLN A 88 -0.78 20.94 22.20
CA GLN A 88 0.49 20.26 21.95
C GLN A 88 0.79 20.13 20.46
N SER A 89 2.05 20.41 20.10
CA SER A 89 2.55 20.16 18.76
C SER A 89 2.63 18.66 18.44
N PRO A 90 2.59 18.26 17.15
CA PRO A 90 2.77 16.86 16.76
C PRO A 90 4.06 16.23 17.32
N ALA A 91 5.16 17.01 17.39
CA ALA A 91 6.42 16.57 17.97
C ALA A 91 6.29 16.27 19.47
N GLN A 92 5.61 17.13 20.25
CA GLN A 92 5.36 16.90 21.68
C GLN A 92 4.47 15.68 21.93
N LYS A 93 3.47 15.45 21.07
CA LYS A 93 2.63 14.24 21.12
C LYS A 93 3.44 12.97 20.85
N THR A 94 4.34 13.00 19.87
CA THR A 94 5.22 11.87 19.57
C THR A 94 6.30 11.61 20.62
N LEU A 95 6.85 12.65 21.24
CA LEU A 95 7.78 12.55 22.36
C LEU A 95 7.09 11.88 23.55
N ARG A 96 5.90 12.36 23.96
CA ARG A 96 5.16 11.77 25.11
C ARG A 96 4.78 10.29 24.97
N SER A 97 4.55 9.82 23.75
CA SER A 97 4.31 8.38 23.47
C SER A 97 5.62 7.57 23.33
N ARG A 98 6.75 8.24 23.10
CA ARG A 98 8.09 7.66 22.94
C ARG A 98 9.02 7.91 24.13
N ASP A 99 8.59 8.63 25.15
CA ASP A 99 9.45 9.10 26.24
C ASP A 99 10.19 7.94 26.92
N LEU A 100 11.52 7.96 26.73
CA LEU A 100 12.59 7.56 27.65
C LEU A 100 12.64 6.09 28.12
N GLY A 101 12.12 5.15 27.34
CA GLY A 101 12.36 3.74 27.60
C GLY A 101 13.74 3.30 27.11
N SER A 102 14.48 2.52 27.92
CA SER A 102 15.65 1.76 27.45
C SER A 102 15.29 0.98 26.16
N PRO A 103 16.23 0.72 25.24
CA PRO A 103 15.99 -0.13 24.07
C PRO A 103 15.23 -1.43 24.43
N GLU A 104 15.53 -2.03 25.58
CA GLU A 104 14.88 -3.23 26.12
C GLU A 104 13.41 -3.02 26.51
N GLN A 105 13.07 -1.86 27.06
CA GLN A 105 11.68 -1.54 27.38
C GLN A 105 10.87 -1.28 26.09
N THR A 106 11.53 -0.73 25.07
CA THR A 106 10.93 -0.54 23.75
C THR A 106 10.69 -1.88 23.04
N THR A 107 11.66 -2.79 23.06
CA THR A 107 11.48 -4.15 22.50
C THR A 107 10.39 -4.90 23.26
N SER A 108 10.39 -4.86 24.60
CA SER A 108 9.36 -5.48 25.44
C SER A 108 7.96 -4.94 25.15
N ARG A 109 7.82 -3.63 24.93
CA ARG A 109 6.55 -3.03 24.51
C ARG A 109 6.13 -3.49 23.11
N CYS A 110 7.06 -3.54 22.16
CA CYS A 110 6.78 -4.01 20.80
C CYS A 110 6.30 -5.47 20.83
N LEU A 111 7.00 -6.34 21.57
CA LEU A 111 6.63 -7.74 21.75
C LEU A 111 5.25 -7.92 22.39
N ARG A 112 4.90 -7.10 23.39
CA ARG A 112 3.55 -7.11 23.97
C ARG A 112 2.49 -6.72 22.95
N ASN A 113 2.73 -5.66 22.16
CA ASN A 113 1.79 -5.20 21.15
C ASN A 113 1.62 -6.21 20.00
N THR A 114 2.71 -6.85 19.56
CA THR A 114 2.64 -7.89 18.52
C THR A 114 1.87 -9.10 19.03
N ARG A 115 2.13 -9.53 20.28
CA ARG A 115 1.40 -10.65 20.91
C ARG A 115 -0.08 -10.34 21.07
N ALA A 116 -0.43 -9.15 21.55
CA ALA A 116 -1.83 -8.73 21.67
C ALA A 116 -2.53 -8.72 20.30
N THR A 117 -1.88 -8.16 19.28
CA THR A 117 -2.41 -8.13 17.91
C THR A 117 -2.59 -9.54 17.34
N ALA A 118 -1.64 -10.44 17.60
CA ALA A 118 -1.72 -11.84 17.16
C ALA A 118 -2.88 -12.57 17.86
N ALA A 119 -3.06 -12.35 19.17
CA ALA A 119 -4.18 -12.92 19.92
C ALA A 119 -5.53 -12.44 19.39
N THR A 120 -5.68 -11.13 19.15
CA THR A 120 -6.90 -10.57 18.54
C THR A 120 -7.18 -11.19 17.17
N ARG A 121 -6.16 -11.32 16.31
CA ARG A 121 -6.29 -11.94 14.99
C ARG A 121 -6.63 -13.43 15.05
N ALA A 122 -6.15 -14.15 16.06
CA ALA A 122 -6.46 -15.57 16.22
C ALA A 122 -7.91 -15.80 16.65
N SER A 123 -8.53 -14.84 17.33
CA SER A 123 -9.95 -14.87 17.70
C SER A 123 -10.89 -14.25 16.65
N GLU A 124 -10.36 -13.67 15.55
CA GLU A 124 -11.18 -13.05 14.50
C GLU A 124 -12.06 -14.11 13.81
N GLN A 125 -13.35 -13.80 13.66
CA GLN A 125 -14.23 -14.60 12.82
C GLN A 125 -13.90 -14.43 11.33
N PRO A 126 -14.31 -15.37 10.45
CA PRO A 126 -14.04 -15.27 9.01
C PRO A 126 -14.54 -13.96 8.38
N GLN A 127 -15.72 -13.47 8.77
CA GLN A 127 -16.30 -12.22 8.27
C GLN A 127 -15.48 -10.99 8.69
N GLU A 128 -15.01 -10.97 9.94
CA GLU A 128 -14.17 -9.89 10.47
C GLU A 128 -12.80 -9.86 9.78
N THR A 129 -12.22 -11.06 9.56
CA THR A 129 -10.99 -11.23 8.80
C THR A 129 -11.16 -10.69 7.37
N ALA A 130 -12.27 -11.02 6.71
CA ALA A 130 -12.58 -10.54 5.36
C ALA A 130 -12.72 -9.02 5.33
N HIS A 131 -13.46 -8.43 6.28
CA HIS A 131 -13.64 -6.99 6.38
C HIS A 131 -12.30 -6.26 6.60
N ARG A 132 -11.45 -6.76 7.51
CA ARG A 132 -10.11 -6.21 7.74
C ARG A 132 -9.22 -6.28 6.50
N ARG A 133 -9.24 -7.42 5.78
CA ARG A 133 -8.49 -7.59 4.53
C ARG A 133 -8.98 -6.61 3.46
N PHE A 134 -10.30 -6.49 3.29
CA PHE A 134 -10.90 -5.54 2.35
C PHE A 134 -10.49 -4.10 2.64
N ARG A 135 -10.60 -3.67 3.91
CA ARG A 135 -10.15 -2.34 4.34
C ARG A 135 -8.65 -2.11 4.07
N ASN A 136 -7.81 -3.13 4.29
CA ASN A 136 -6.38 -3.03 4.03
C ASN A 136 -6.07 -2.89 2.53
N VAL A 137 -6.78 -3.64 1.66
CA VAL A 137 -6.68 -3.53 0.21
C VAL A 137 -7.05 -2.12 -0.24
N LEU A 138 -8.19 -1.58 0.22
CA LEU A 138 -8.62 -0.23 -0.12
C LEU A 138 -7.62 0.84 0.33
N SER A 139 -7.14 0.75 1.57
CA SER A 139 -6.15 1.70 2.08
C SER A 139 -4.84 1.65 1.28
N THR A 140 -4.39 0.46 0.90
CA THR A 140 -3.18 0.28 0.09
C THR A 140 -3.38 0.81 -1.33
N ALA A 141 -4.54 0.56 -1.94
CA ALA A 141 -4.87 1.07 -3.28
C ALA A 141 -4.93 2.59 -3.30
N SER A 142 -5.60 3.20 -2.30
CA SER A 142 -5.66 4.66 -2.14
C SER A 142 -4.27 5.28 -1.95
N ALA A 143 -3.42 4.68 -1.10
CA ALA A 143 -2.04 5.16 -0.93
C ALA A 143 -1.23 5.08 -2.23
N ARG A 144 -1.37 3.99 -3.00
CA ARG A 144 -0.69 3.82 -4.29
C ARG A 144 -1.17 4.81 -5.36
N ALA A 145 -2.45 5.19 -5.35
CA ALA A 145 -2.99 6.16 -6.29
C ALA A 145 -2.42 7.57 -6.09
N LEU A 146 -1.96 7.88 -4.88
CA LEU A 146 -1.32 9.14 -4.53
C LEU A 146 0.22 9.09 -4.56
N GLU A 147 0.82 7.95 -4.93
CA GLU A 147 2.28 7.81 -5.01
C GLU A 147 2.84 8.69 -6.14
N SER A 148 3.91 9.43 -5.84
CA SER A 148 4.69 10.10 -6.89
C SER A 148 5.48 9.08 -7.73
N PRO A 149 5.94 9.45 -8.93
CA PRO A 149 6.80 8.57 -9.73
C PRO A 149 8.06 8.12 -8.98
N ALA A 150 8.70 9.01 -8.22
CA ALA A 150 9.88 8.68 -7.41
C ALA A 150 9.55 7.71 -6.26
N GLN A 151 8.40 7.86 -5.60
CA GLN A 151 7.96 6.90 -4.58
C GLN A 151 7.66 5.53 -5.19
N THR A 152 7.04 5.52 -6.37
CA THR A 152 6.75 4.30 -7.14
C THR A 152 8.02 3.54 -7.49
N THR A 153 9.07 4.23 -7.98
CA THR A 153 10.35 3.58 -8.33
C THR A 153 11.02 2.98 -7.10
N VAL A 154 11.10 3.73 -5.99
CA VAL A 154 11.65 3.22 -4.71
C VAL A 154 10.90 1.97 -4.25
N ARG A 155 9.56 1.97 -4.28
CA ARG A 155 8.76 0.80 -3.91
C ARG A 155 9.01 -0.39 -4.83
N ARG A 156 9.07 -0.18 -6.15
CA ARG A 156 9.34 -1.26 -7.14
C ARG A 156 10.73 -1.86 -6.94
N VAL A 157 11.76 -1.03 -6.74
CA VAL A 157 13.13 -1.48 -6.46
C VAL A 157 13.18 -2.27 -5.16
N LYS A 158 12.55 -1.78 -4.08
CA LYS A 158 12.48 -2.49 -2.80
C LYS A 158 11.79 -3.85 -2.95
N ASN A 159 10.67 -3.90 -3.67
CA ASN A 159 9.93 -5.14 -3.92
C ASN A 159 10.79 -6.13 -4.72
N ALA A 160 11.41 -5.68 -5.82
CA ALA A 160 12.28 -6.50 -6.65
C ALA A 160 13.45 -7.09 -5.83
N ARG A 161 14.10 -6.27 -4.99
CA ARG A 161 15.16 -6.72 -4.08
C ARG A 161 14.67 -7.77 -3.10
N SER A 162 13.50 -7.54 -2.48
CA SER A 162 12.90 -8.49 -1.54
C SER A 162 12.56 -9.81 -2.22
N THR A 163 12.00 -9.78 -3.43
CA THR A 163 11.69 -10.98 -4.22
C THR A 163 12.97 -11.72 -4.62
N ALA A 164 14.02 -11.02 -5.06
CA ALA A 164 15.30 -11.62 -5.41
C ALA A 164 15.95 -12.30 -4.19
N SER A 165 15.95 -11.63 -3.02
CA SER A 165 16.47 -12.19 -1.78
C SER A 165 15.67 -13.40 -1.32
N ALA A 166 14.34 -13.37 -1.43
CA ALA A 166 13.50 -14.52 -1.11
C ALA A 166 13.82 -15.71 -2.02
N ARG A 167 13.97 -15.47 -3.34
CA ARG A 167 14.35 -16.51 -4.32
C ARG A 167 15.72 -17.10 -4.06
N ALA A 168 16.70 -16.28 -3.66
CA ALA A 168 18.04 -16.77 -3.33
C ALA A 168 18.06 -17.63 -2.05
N ALA A 169 17.10 -17.42 -1.14
CA ALA A 169 16.94 -18.21 0.06
C ALA A 169 15.97 -19.41 -0.12
N GLU A 170 15.37 -19.59 -1.31
CA GLU A 170 14.52 -20.75 -1.59
C GLU A 170 15.34 -22.03 -1.53
N ASN A 171 14.80 -23.05 -0.88
CA ASN A 171 15.34 -24.40 -1.01
C ASN A 171 14.94 -25.01 -2.37
N SER A 172 15.58 -26.12 -2.72
CA SER A 172 15.42 -26.80 -4.01
C SER A 172 13.97 -27.18 -4.31
N GLU A 173 13.24 -27.60 -3.28
CA GLU A 173 11.84 -28.03 -3.36
C GLU A 173 10.91 -26.87 -3.73
N VAL A 174 11.03 -25.77 -2.99
CA VAL A 174 10.23 -24.56 -3.23
C VAL A 174 10.54 -23.95 -4.60
N CYS A 175 11.82 -23.95 -5.00
CA CYS A 175 12.23 -23.49 -6.32
C CYS A 175 11.59 -24.33 -7.43
N ARG A 176 11.62 -25.67 -7.31
CA ARG A 176 11.01 -26.59 -8.26
C ARG A 176 9.51 -26.38 -8.36
N GLN A 177 8.80 -26.33 -7.23
CA GLN A 177 7.35 -26.11 -7.23
C GLN A 177 6.97 -24.78 -7.88
N ARG A 178 7.75 -23.71 -7.63
CA ARG A 178 7.53 -22.42 -8.28
C ARG A 178 7.69 -22.50 -9.81
N LEU A 179 8.74 -23.16 -10.29
CA LEU A 179 8.98 -23.33 -11.73
C LEU A 179 7.89 -24.19 -12.38
N GLU A 180 7.44 -25.23 -11.71
CA GLU A 180 6.34 -26.07 -12.17
C GLU A 180 5.01 -25.30 -12.26
N ASN A 181 4.67 -24.51 -11.24
CA ASN A 181 3.48 -23.66 -11.26
C ASN A 181 3.53 -22.64 -12.41
N ILE A 182 4.71 -22.07 -12.69
CA ILE A 182 4.90 -21.17 -13.84
C ILE A 182 4.69 -21.93 -15.15
N SER A 183 5.27 -23.12 -15.28
CA SER A 183 5.11 -23.98 -16.46
C SER A 183 3.64 -24.33 -16.71
N GLN A 184 2.91 -24.75 -15.68
CA GLN A 184 1.49 -25.07 -15.76
C GLN A 184 0.66 -23.84 -16.17
N LEU A 185 0.93 -22.67 -15.58
CA LEU A 185 0.23 -21.43 -15.94
C LEU A 185 0.45 -21.07 -17.42
N LEU A 186 1.70 -21.17 -17.89
CA LEU A 186 2.02 -20.92 -19.30
C LEU A 186 1.36 -21.96 -20.23
N ALA A 187 1.32 -23.23 -19.83
CA ALA A 187 0.63 -24.28 -20.56
C ALA A 187 -0.88 -24.03 -20.65
N SER A 188 -1.53 -23.60 -19.55
CA SER A 188 -2.94 -23.24 -19.55
C SER A 188 -3.25 -22.03 -20.44
N LEU A 189 -2.37 -21.02 -20.49
CA LEU A 189 -2.54 -19.86 -21.38
C LEU A 189 -2.33 -20.24 -22.86
N ASN A 190 -1.37 -21.12 -23.15
CA ASN A 190 -1.12 -21.61 -24.50
C ASN A 190 -2.23 -22.57 -24.98
N GLY A 191 -2.88 -23.31 -24.08
CA GLY A 191 -4.03 -24.16 -24.42
C GLY A 191 -5.30 -23.40 -24.84
N VAL A 192 -5.40 -22.11 -24.49
CA VAL A 192 -6.54 -21.24 -24.88
C VAL A 192 -6.27 -20.47 -26.18
N THR A 193 -5.01 -20.35 -26.60
CA THR A 193 -4.62 -19.50 -27.74
C THR A 193 -3.87 -20.21 -28.87
N SER A 194 -3.45 -21.46 -28.66
CA SER A 194 -2.82 -22.26 -29.70
C SER A 194 -3.78 -23.38 -30.09
N PRO A 195 -4.46 -23.29 -31.25
CA PRO A 195 -5.12 -24.45 -31.80
C PRO A 195 -4.06 -25.54 -31.94
N SER A 196 -4.28 -26.67 -31.27
CA SER A 196 -3.54 -27.90 -31.52
C SER A 196 -3.46 -28.14 -33.03
N ALA A 197 -2.38 -28.75 -33.52
CA ALA A 197 -2.26 -29.16 -34.92
C ALA A 197 -3.50 -29.97 -35.41
N SER A 198 -4.23 -30.61 -34.49
CA SER A 198 -5.50 -31.31 -34.76
C SER A 198 -6.69 -30.42 -35.12
N SER A 199 -6.66 -29.11 -34.81
CA SER A 199 -7.74 -28.16 -35.08
C SER A 199 -7.82 -27.73 -36.55
N TRP A 200 -6.75 -27.95 -37.33
CA TRP A 200 -6.64 -27.51 -38.72
C TRP A 200 -6.81 -28.65 -39.73
N SER A 201 -6.98 -29.88 -39.25
CA SER A 201 -7.34 -31.02 -40.09
C SER A 201 -8.59 -30.69 -40.89
N ASN A 202 -8.47 -30.71 -42.23
CA ASN A 202 -9.55 -30.40 -43.19
C ASN A 202 -10.08 -28.96 -43.18
N ALA A 203 -9.46 -28.02 -42.46
CA ALA A 203 -9.88 -26.62 -42.48
C ALA A 203 -9.77 -25.98 -43.87
N ALA A 204 -8.84 -26.46 -44.71
CA ALA A 204 -8.70 -26.02 -46.10
C ALA A 204 -9.96 -26.27 -46.96
N TYR A 205 -10.80 -27.27 -46.60
CA TYR A 205 -12.05 -27.56 -47.31
C TYR A 205 -13.19 -26.62 -46.91
N ASN A 206 -13.05 -25.85 -45.82
CA ASN A 206 -14.03 -24.90 -45.32
C ASN A 206 -13.43 -23.49 -45.30
N TYR A 207 -13.10 -22.97 -46.48
CA TYR A 207 -12.54 -21.62 -46.61
C TYR A 207 -13.56 -20.55 -46.18
N ASP A 208 -13.16 -19.70 -45.22
CA ASP A 208 -13.94 -18.54 -44.76
C ASP A 208 -13.23 -17.24 -45.16
N CYS A 209 -13.82 -16.50 -46.10
CA CYS A 209 -13.24 -15.26 -46.63
C CYS A 209 -13.16 -14.11 -45.60
N THR A 210 -13.83 -14.24 -44.44
CA THR A 210 -13.77 -13.23 -43.36
C THR A 210 -12.53 -13.40 -42.48
N VAL A 211 -11.85 -14.55 -42.56
CA VAL A 211 -10.65 -14.84 -41.77
C VAL A 211 -9.40 -14.39 -42.53
N ASN A 212 -8.59 -13.53 -41.91
CA ASN A 212 -7.28 -13.19 -42.43
C ASN A 212 -6.24 -14.28 -42.12
N TYR A 213 -6.22 -15.34 -42.93
CA TYR A 213 -5.28 -16.46 -42.78
C TYR A 213 -3.80 -16.06 -42.87
N SER A 214 -3.47 -14.98 -43.58
CA SER A 214 -2.07 -14.52 -43.73
C SER A 214 -1.47 -13.94 -42.45
N ALA A 215 -2.30 -13.39 -41.57
CA ALA A 215 -1.87 -12.79 -40.29
C ALA A 215 -1.73 -13.83 -39.16
N ARG A 216 -2.10 -15.09 -39.43
CA ARG A 216 -2.16 -16.16 -38.43
C ARG A 216 -0.81 -16.86 -38.28
N ARG A 217 -0.29 -16.93 -37.06
CA ARG A 217 1.00 -17.59 -36.74
C ARG A 217 0.91 -19.12 -36.73
N ASP A 218 -0.29 -19.66 -36.62
CA ASP A 218 -0.59 -21.09 -36.58
C ASP A 218 -0.78 -21.72 -37.98
N VAL A 219 -0.84 -20.91 -39.05
CA VAL A 219 -0.93 -21.36 -40.45
C VAL A 219 0.38 -21.03 -41.18
N GLN A 220 1.35 -21.95 -41.11
CA GLN A 220 2.67 -21.76 -41.73
C GLN A 220 2.81 -22.59 -43.01
N ILE A 221 2.30 -22.07 -44.14
CA ILE A 221 2.36 -22.74 -45.47
C ILE A 221 3.80 -22.71 -46.04
N GLY A 222 4.59 -21.69 -45.68
CA GLY A 222 5.96 -21.48 -46.16
C GLY A 222 6.04 -20.81 -47.54
N ALA A 223 7.26 -20.57 -48.03
CA ALA A 223 7.49 -19.96 -49.35
C ALA A 223 7.35 -21.00 -50.48
N MET A 224 6.91 -20.55 -51.66
CA MET A 224 6.86 -21.36 -52.88
C MET A 224 8.24 -21.36 -53.58
N ASP A 225 9.24 -21.93 -52.91
CA ASP A 225 10.64 -21.88 -53.32
C ASP A 225 11.12 -23.16 -54.03
N LYS A 226 10.35 -24.24 -53.97
CA LYS A 226 10.70 -25.52 -54.59
C LYS A 226 10.22 -25.53 -56.03
N VAL A 227 11.04 -26.07 -56.93
CA VAL A 227 10.68 -26.22 -58.34
C VAL A 227 10.40 -27.70 -58.60
N CYS A 228 9.26 -28.00 -59.23
CA CYS A 228 8.92 -29.33 -59.70
C CYS A 228 9.89 -29.75 -60.80
N THR A 229 10.48 -30.94 -60.68
CA THR A 229 11.44 -31.49 -61.64
C THR A 229 10.82 -31.85 -62.99
N PHE A 230 9.50 -32.04 -63.06
CA PHE A 230 8.82 -32.52 -64.26
C PHE A 230 8.21 -31.41 -65.12
N CYS A 231 7.67 -30.36 -64.50
CA CYS A 231 6.98 -29.28 -65.19
C CYS A 231 7.57 -27.89 -64.91
N ASN A 232 8.65 -27.82 -64.11
CA ASN A 232 9.31 -26.58 -63.68
C ASN A 232 8.40 -25.58 -62.95
N ALA A 233 7.20 -25.98 -62.54
CA ALA A 233 6.33 -25.17 -61.70
C ALA A 233 6.92 -24.99 -60.30
N LYS A 234 6.74 -23.80 -59.71
CA LYS A 234 7.05 -23.58 -58.30
C LYS A 234 6.00 -24.28 -57.41
N LYS A 235 6.44 -24.79 -56.27
CA LYS A 235 5.64 -25.57 -55.32
C LYS A 235 6.07 -25.30 -53.88
N TRP A 236 5.20 -25.63 -52.93
CA TRP A 236 5.54 -25.55 -51.50
C TRP A 236 6.33 -26.79 -51.03
N ALA A 237 7.13 -26.63 -49.98
CA ALA A 237 7.92 -27.72 -49.42
C ALA A 237 7.08 -28.91 -48.93
N GLY A 238 5.86 -28.66 -48.43
CA GLY A 238 4.92 -29.68 -47.96
C GLY A 238 3.94 -30.19 -49.01
N GLU A 239 4.04 -29.75 -50.26
CA GLU A 239 3.10 -30.14 -51.32
C GLU A 239 3.27 -31.60 -51.74
N GLN A 240 2.17 -32.34 -51.83
CA GLN A 240 2.17 -33.75 -52.24
C GLN A 240 2.74 -33.91 -53.66
N PRO A 241 3.64 -34.89 -53.91
CA PRO A 241 4.17 -35.15 -55.24
C PRO A 241 3.06 -35.36 -56.27
N GLY A 242 3.14 -34.63 -57.38
CA GLY A 242 2.20 -34.78 -58.49
C GLY A 242 0.94 -33.91 -58.42
N LEU A 243 0.76 -33.05 -57.41
CA LEU A 243 -0.34 -32.09 -57.41
C LEU A 243 -0.26 -31.11 -58.60
N CYS A 244 0.96 -30.70 -58.98
CA CYS A 244 1.18 -29.77 -60.10
C CYS A 244 1.17 -30.39 -61.51
N CYS A 245 1.50 -31.68 -61.68
CA CYS A 245 1.67 -32.29 -63.02
C CYS A 245 1.39 -33.79 -63.09
N SER A 246 0.80 -34.35 -62.03
CA SER A 246 0.58 -35.79 -61.86
C SER A 246 1.85 -36.63 -62.06
N GLY A 247 3.00 -36.10 -61.64
CA GLY A 247 4.31 -36.73 -61.79
C GLY A 247 4.88 -36.65 -63.21
N GLY A 248 4.61 -35.56 -63.93
CA GLY A 248 5.08 -35.34 -65.30
C GLY A 248 4.20 -35.93 -66.40
N LYS A 249 3.04 -36.47 -66.04
CA LYS A 249 2.04 -37.01 -66.99
C LYS A 249 1.32 -35.90 -67.75
N ILE A 250 1.16 -34.73 -67.13
CA ILE A 250 0.54 -33.56 -67.74
C ILE A 250 1.66 -32.62 -68.18
N LYS A 251 1.88 -32.50 -69.50
CA LYS A 251 2.71 -31.46 -70.10
C LYS A 251 1.78 -30.34 -70.56
N LEU A 252 1.73 -29.25 -69.80
CA LEU A 252 1.03 -28.05 -70.25
C LEU A 252 1.81 -27.45 -71.43
N PRO A 253 1.14 -27.11 -72.55
CA PRO A 253 1.78 -26.36 -73.61
C PRO A 253 2.25 -25.00 -73.07
N SER A 254 3.37 -24.51 -73.61
CA SER A 254 3.81 -23.14 -73.32
C SER A 254 2.69 -22.19 -73.72
N LEU A 255 2.24 -21.33 -72.82
CA LEU A 255 1.26 -20.31 -73.16
C LEU A 255 1.90 -19.33 -74.14
N ASP A 256 1.27 -19.15 -75.29
CA ASP A 256 1.68 -18.15 -76.27
C ASP A 256 1.50 -16.74 -75.70
N GLU A 257 2.28 -15.80 -76.24
CA GLU A 257 2.21 -14.41 -75.82
C GLU A 257 0.80 -13.86 -76.13
N PRO A 258 0.07 -13.31 -75.14
CA PRO A 258 -1.31 -12.88 -75.33
C PRO A 258 -1.39 -11.82 -76.43
N PRO A 259 -2.49 -11.70 -77.21
CA PRO A 259 -2.60 -10.65 -78.23
C PRO A 259 -2.67 -9.24 -77.61
N GLN A 260 -2.29 -8.20 -78.36
CA GLN A 260 -2.59 -6.81 -77.96
C GLN A 260 -4.10 -6.59 -77.92
N PRO A 261 -4.67 -5.86 -76.93
CA PRO A 261 -4.04 -4.99 -75.91
C PRO A 261 -3.70 -5.68 -74.56
N LEU A 262 -3.95 -6.98 -74.42
CA LEU A 262 -3.76 -7.69 -73.14
C LEU A 262 -2.29 -7.73 -72.68
N ARG A 263 -1.34 -7.72 -73.61
CA ARG A 263 0.10 -7.62 -73.29
C ARG A 263 0.43 -6.38 -72.46
N ASP A 264 -0.25 -5.26 -72.71
CA ASP A 264 0.09 -4.00 -72.06
C ASP A 264 -0.39 -3.94 -70.61
N LEU A 265 -1.44 -4.71 -70.31
CA LEU A 265 -2.07 -4.85 -69.00
C LEU A 265 -1.37 -5.90 -68.11
N LEU A 266 -0.62 -6.82 -68.69
CA LEU A 266 0.05 -7.91 -67.98
C LEU A 266 1.58 -7.70 -67.96
N PRO A 267 2.12 -6.93 -67.00
CA PRO A 267 3.55 -6.62 -66.94
C PRO A 267 4.46 -7.86 -66.86
N GLU A 268 3.94 -9.01 -66.45
CA GLU A 268 4.65 -10.29 -66.36
C GLU A 268 5.06 -10.88 -67.72
N PHE A 269 4.40 -10.50 -68.81
CA PHE A 269 4.77 -10.93 -70.17
C PHE A 269 5.89 -10.09 -70.79
N ARG A 270 6.30 -8.99 -70.16
CA ARG A 270 7.40 -8.13 -70.67
C ARG A 270 8.80 -8.76 -70.49
N SER A 271 8.93 -9.80 -69.68
CA SER A 271 10.18 -10.54 -69.52
C SER A 271 9.99 -11.96 -70.02
N LYS A 272 10.62 -12.30 -71.15
CA LYS A 272 10.63 -13.66 -71.70
C LYS A 272 10.90 -14.67 -70.59
N ASN A 273 9.92 -15.54 -70.37
CA ASN A 273 9.98 -16.73 -69.52
C ASN A 273 10.29 -16.48 -68.03
N LYS A 274 9.28 -16.06 -67.27
CA LYS A 274 9.05 -16.58 -65.91
C LYS A 274 7.71 -16.07 -65.37
N ILE A 275 6.63 -16.83 -65.60
CA ILE A 275 5.49 -16.78 -64.69
C ILE A 275 6.01 -17.41 -63.39
N ILE A 276 6.33 -16.55 -62.43
CA ILE A 276 6.66 -16.91 -61.05
C ILE A 276 5.36 -16.77 -60.26
N PHE A 277 4.78 -17.89 -59.86
CA PHE A 277 3.92 -17.95 -58.66
C PHE A 277 4.78 -18.32 -57.45
#